data_AF-A0A6C0BGJ5-F1
#
_entry.id   AF-A0A6C0BGJ5-F1
#
_cell.length_a   1.000
_cell.length_b   1.000
_cell.length_c   1.000
_cell.angle_alpha   90.00
_cell.angle_beta   90.00
_cell.angle_gamma   90.00
#
_symmetry.space_group_name_H-M   'P 1'
#
loop_
_entity.id
_entity.type
_entity.pdbx_description
1 polymer ?
#
loop_
_entity_poly.entity_id
_entity_poly.type
_entity_poly.pdbx_seq_one_letter_code
_entity_poly.pdbx_strand_id
1 'polypeptide(L)'
;MKIVINSHSKSNIALQHLLESLKENDINYCDVIVVIGGYYHLNNYEITKDENITYIRANHNSIDFTGLITLLELYNNTDEYYVYLHDTCKIGKNFYNKIKSIDLTNVSSIKIHKNYSMNIGVYSQKIINEFKEFLLSKKNTDENKCMQYKSVNYNEDYIFNNDANNKLLDNYDGSKYTGPIDYYNTGTMRRVEHYPNLDLYKMKANWSQGTWTLNN
;
A
#
# COMPACT_ATOMS: atom_id res chain seq x y z
N MET A 1 10.18 -12.67 1.68
CA MET A 1 9.04 -11.76 1.55
C MET A 1 9.34 -10.50 2.35
N LYS A 2 9.19 -9.32 1.74
CA LYS A 2 9.42 -8.01 2.37
C LYS A 2 8.10 -7.25 2.50
N ILE A 3 8.03 -6.26 3.37
CA ILE A 3 6.88 -5.34 3.41
C ILE A 3 7.23 -4.11 2.60
N VAL A 4 6.32 -3.65 1.75
CA VAL A 4 6.47 -2.40 0.98
C VAL A 4 5.33 -1.48 1.36
N ILE A 5 5.66 -0.29 1.84
CA ILE A 5 4.70 0.74 2.25
C ILE A 5 4.71 1.85 1.20
N ASN A 6 3.57 2.05 0.54
CA ASN A 6 3.33 3.17 -0.34
C ASN A 6 2.82 4.38 0.45
N SER A 7 3.57 5.47 0.40
CA SER A 7 3.31 6.70 1.16
C SER A 7 3.49 7.96 0.30
N HIS A 8 3.07 9.09 0.85
CA HIS A 8 3.29 10.43 0.28
C HIS A 8 3.98 11.36 1.28
N SER A 9 4.70 12.38 0.79
CA SER A 9 5.42 13.38 1.61
C SER A 9 4.54 14.16 2.59
N LYS A 10 3.23 14.20 2.32
CA LYS A 10 2.20 14.85 3.16
C LYS A 10 1.50 13.88 4.15
N SER A 11 1.86 12.59 4.16
CA SER A 11 1.18 11.55 4.95
C SER A 11 1.96 11.09 6.18
N ASN A 12 2.86 11.91 6.72
CA ASN A 12 3.79 11.50 7.77
C ASN A 12 3.10 10.92 9.02
N ILE A 13 1.97 11.49 9.44
CA ILE A 13 1.22 10.99 10.60
C ILE A 13 0.70 9.57 10.36
N ALA A 14 0.07 9.32 9.21
CA ALA A 14 -0.45 7.99 8.88
C ALA A 14 0.69 6.96 8.80
N LEU A 15 1.78 7.32 8.12
CA LEU A 15 2.97 6.46 8.03
C LEU A 15 3.55 6.14 9.41
N GLN A 16 3.65 7.12 10.31
CA GLN A 16 4.16 6.90 11.66
C GLN A 16 3.30 5.89 12.42
N HIS A 17 1.97 6.00 12.36
CA HIS A 17 1.07 5.02 12.98
C HIS A 17 1.27 3.59 12.44
N LEU A 18 1.48 3.43 11.14
CA LEU A 18 1.77 2.11 10.57
C LEU A 18 3.10 1.58 11.08
N LEU A 19 4.16 2.40 11.05
CA LEU A 19 5.49 2.02 11.52
C LEU A 19 5.51 1.67 13.02
N GLU A 20 4.78 2.41 13.85
CA GLU A 20 4.59 2.09 15.26
C GLU A 20 3.92 0.74 15.45
N SER A 21 2.83 0.46 14.71
CA SER A 21 2.17 -0.84 14.78
C SER A 21 3.06 -1.99 14.29
N LEU A 22 3.99 -1.76 13.36
CA LEU A 22 5.00 -2.76 12.98
C LEU A 22 5.98 -3.02 14.13
N LYS A 23 6.49 -1.95 14.77
CA LYS A 23 7.40 -2.01 15.93
C LYS A 23 6.79 -2.74 17.13
N GLU A 24 5.50 -2.53 17.40
CA GLU A 24 4.79 -3.17 18.52
C GLU A 24 4.66 -4.70 18.39
N ASN A 25 4.76 -5.25 17.18
CA ASN A 25 4.46 -6.67 16.92
C ASN A 25 5.70 -7.54 16.73
N ASP A 26 6.62 -7.15 15.83
CA ASP A 26 7.99 -7.70 15.67
C ASP A 26 8.58 -7.15 14.35
N ILE A 27 8.95 -5.86 14.35
CA ILE A 27 9.39 -5.20 13.10
C ILE A 27 10.58 -5.91 12.45
N ASN A 28 11.42 -6.58 13.22
CA ASN A 28 12.63 -7.25 12.76
C ASN A 28 12.37 -8.57 12.03
N TYR A 29 11.12 -9.03 11.96
CA TYR A 29 10.75 -10.26 11.25
C TYR A 29 11.11 -10.22 9.75
N CYS A 30 10.98 -9.06 9.11
CA CYS A 30 11.32 -8.90 7.69
C CYS A 30 11.81 -7.48 7.36
N ASP A 31 12.48 -7.33 6.21
CA ASP A 31 12.84 -6.01 5.71
C ASP A 31 11.57 -5.21 5.33
N VAL A 32 11.59 -3.93 5.64
CA VAL A 32 10.53 -2.98 5.28
C VAL A 32 11.09 -1.97 4.28
N ILE A 33 10.39 -1.76 3.17
CA ILE A 33 10.71 -0.73 2.19
C ILE A 33 9.61 0.32 2.24
N VAL A 34 9.94 1.54 2.66
CA VAL A 34 9.03 2.67 2.70
C VAL A 34 9.28 3.55 1.50
N VAL A 35 8.33 3.58 0.57
CA VAL A 35 8.40 4.44 -0.62
C VAL A 35 7.55 5.67 -0.39
N ILE A 36 8.17 6.85 -0.42
CA ILE A 36 7.52 8.14 -0.15
C ILE A 36 7.56 9.00 -1.41
N GLY A 37 6.42 9.12 -2.09
CA GLY A 37 6.28 9.98 -3.26
C GLY A 37 6.16 11.47 -2.92
N GLY A 38 6.28 12.31 -3.96
CA GLY A 38 6.06 13.75 -3.85
C GLY A 38 7.30 14.58 -3.48
N TYR A 39 8.51 14.02 -3.64
CA TYR A 39 9.77 14.75 -3.47
C TYR A 39 10.25 15.32 -4.83
N TYR A 40 9.45 16.17 -5.47
CA TYR A 40 9.67 16.66 -6.84
C TYR A 40 10.96 17.47 -7.06
N HIS A 41 11.64 17.87 -5.99
CA HIS A 41 12.95 18.52 -6.06
C HIS A 41 14.12 17.54 -6.31
N LEU A 42 13.89 16.24 -6.17
CA LEU A 42 14.89 15.20 -6.43
C LEU A 42 14.98 14.89 -7.93
N ASN A 43 16.18 14.54 -8.40
CA ASN A 43 16.39 14.09 -9.79
C ASN A 43 15.72 12.74 -10.07
N ASN A 44 15.73 11.82 -9.09
CA ASN A 44 15.07 10.52 -9.21
C ASN A 44 14.67 10.00 -7.81
N TYR A 45 15.60 9.32 -7.13
CA TYR A 45 15.40 8.74 -5.81
C TYR A 45 16.46 9.19 -4.82
N GLU A 46 16.06 9.35 -3.56
CA GLU A 46 16.98 9.39 -2.42
C GLU A 46 16.71 8.17 -1.54
N ILE A 47 17.75 7.39 -1.26
CA ILE A 47 17.65 6.13 -0.53
C ILE A 47 18.43 6.26 0.77
N THR A 48 17.77 6.01 1.88
CA THR A 48 18.37 5.94 3.22
C THR A 48 17.94 4.64 3.89
N LYS A 49 18.74 4.16 4.85
CA LYS A 49 18.44 2.92 5.58
C LYS A 49 18.61 3.16 7.07
N ASP A 50 17.64 2.70 7.84
CA ASP A 50 17.64 2.68 9.29
C ASP A 50 17.27 1.27 9.74
N GLU A 51 18.22 0.55 10.33
CA GLU A 51 18.08 -0.87 10.70
C GLU A 51 17.56 -1.74 9.53
N ASN A 52 16.40 -2.37 9.68
CA ASN A 52 15.74 -3.20 8.67
C ASN A 52 14.77 -2.42 7.77
N ILE A 53 14.72 -1.09 7.90
CA ILE A 53 13.83 -0.22 7.14
C ILE A 53 14.63 0.56 6.10
N THR A 54 14.29 0.38 4.83
CA THR A 54 14.81 1.18 3.71
C THR A 54 13.80 2.25 3.34
N TYR A 55 14.18 3.51 3.43
CA TYR A 55 13.36 4.64 3.00
C TYR A 55 13.79 5.09 1.61
N ILE A 56 12.84 5.16 0.69
CA ILE A 56 13.03 5.61 -0.69
C ILE A 56 12.13 6.82 -0.92
N ARG A 57 12.72 8.01 -1.01
CA ARG A 57 12.02 9.23 -1.40
C ARG A 57 12.04 9.32 -2.92
N ALA A 58 10.87 9.46 -3.53
CA ALA A 58 10.70 9.42 -4.98
C ALA A 58 10.23 10.78 -5.52
N ASN A 59 10.78 11.18 -6.68
CA ASN A 59 10.40 12.42 -7.37
C ASN A 59 9.08 12.34 -8.15
N HIS A 60 8.25 11.33 -7.89
CA HIS A 60 6.96 11.15 -8.51
C HIS A 60 5.90 10.81 -7.45
N ASN A 61 4.63 10.96 -7.81
CA ASN A 61 3.49 10.52 -7.01
C ASN A 61 2.43 9.92 -7.92
N SER A 62 2.23 8.62 -7.78
CA SER A 62 1.28 7.85 -8.57
C SER A 62 0.16 7.27 -7.70
N ILE A 63 -0.18 7.97 -6.62
CA ILE A 63 -1.21 7.61 -5.65
C ILE A 63 -0.91 6.22 -5.06
N ASP A 64 -1.61 5.19 -5.51
CA ASP A 64 -1.48 3.82 -4.99
C ASP A 64 -0.35 3.03 -5.66
N PHE A 65 0.26 3.56 -6.74
CA PHE A 65 1.29 2.84 -7.52
C PHE A 65 2.72 3.33 -7.28
N THR A 66 2.95 4.34 -6.44
CA THR A 66 4.30 4.91 -6.24
C THR A 66 5.30 3.85 -5.80
N GLY A 67 4.90 3.00 -4.83
CA GLY A 67 5.71 1.89 -4.35
C GLY A 67 5.97 0.84 -5.43
N LEU A 68 4.95 0.39 -6.16
CA LEU A 68 5.11 -0.61 -7.23
C LEU A 68 6.00 -0.12 -8.38
N ILE A 69 5.87 1.15 -8.79
CA ILE A 69 6.76 1.76 -9.80
C ILE A 69 8.20 1.80 -9.29
N THR A 70 8.40 2.12 -8.01
CA THR A 70 9.75 2.15 -7.42
C THR A 70 10.38 0.75 -7.38
N LEU A 71 9.60 -0.29 -7.05
CA LEU A 71 10.07 -1.68 -7.13
C LEU A 71 10.41 -2.09 -8.56
N LEU A 72 9.60 -1.70 -9.54
CA LEU A 72 9.86 -1.93 -10.96
C LEU A 72 11.17 -1.29 -11.41
N GLU A 73 11.47 -0.06 -10.97
CA GLU A 73 12.65 0.66 -11.45
C GLU A 73 13.94 0.26 -10.72
N LEU A 74 13.85 -0.11 -9.43
CA LEU A 74 15.04 -0.38 -8.60
C LEU A 74 15.30 -1.87 -8.32
N TYR A 75 14.29 -2.73 -8.41
CA TYR A 75 14.35 -4.13 -7.98
C TYR A 75 13.91 -5.13 -9.05
N ASN A 76 13.86 -4.74 -10.33
CA ASN A 76 13.39 -5.57 -11.44
C ASN A 76 14.11 -6.90 -11.65
N ASN A 77 15.31 -7.09 -11.11
CA ASN A 77 16.12 -8.30 -11.30
C ASN A 77 16.09 -9.22 -10.06
N THR A 78 14.99 -9.26 -9.32
CA THR A 78 14.82 -10.10 -8.12
C THR A 78 13.66 -11.09 -8.29
N ASP A 79 13.68 -12.18 -7.52
CA ASP A 79 12.59 -13.16 -7.42
C ASP A 79 11.79 -13.00 -6.11
N GLU A 80 11.80 -11.78 -5.54
CA GLU A 80 11.21 -11.48 -4.25
C GLU A 80 9.68 -11.39 -4.30
N TYR A 81 9.06 -11.60 -3.15
CA TYR A 81 7.64 -11.30 -2.90
C TYR A 81 7.51 -10.15 -1.91
N TYR A 82 6.51 -9.31 -2.13
CA TYR A 82 6.25 -8.12 -1.34
C TYR A 82 4.83 -8.13 -0.81
N VAL A 83 4.65 -7.91 0.50
CA VAL A 83 3.37 -7.48 1.06
C VAL A 83 3.27 -5.98 0.84
N TYR A 84 2.42 -5.57 -0.09
CA TYR A 84 2.20 -4.18 -0.43
C TYR A 84 1.10 -3.59 0.44
N LEU A 85 1.44 -2.55 1.20
CA LEU A 85 0.58 -1.81 2.10
C LEU A 85 0.57 -0.33 1.73
N HIS A 86 -0.43 0.40 2.20
CA HIS A 86 -0.44 1.85 2.15
C HIS A 86 -0.12 2.41 3.54
N ASP A 87 0.41 3.62 3.59
CA ASP A 87 0.66 4.39 4.82
C ASP A 87 -0.58 4.51 5.74
N THR A 88 -1.80 4.50 5.21
CA THR A 88 -3.03 4.56 6.02
C THR A 88 -3.50 3.20 6.57
N CYS A 89 -2.61 2.22 6.65
CA CYS A 89 -2.87 0.95 7.32
C CYS A 89 -2.41 0.96 8.78
N LYS A 90 -2.91 0.00 9.57
CA LYS A 90 -2.36 -0.41 10.87
C LYS A 90 -2.36 -1.93 10.91
N ILE A 91 -1.30 -2.54 11.42
CA ILE A 91 -1.27 -4.00 11.60
C ILE A 91 -1.77 -4.41 12.99
N GLY A 92 -2.44 -5.56 13.07
CA GLY A 92 -2.83 -6.22 14.30
C GLY A 92 -1.81 -7.26 14.76
N LYS A 93 -2.07 -7.82 15.94
CA LYS A 93 -1.11 -8.69 16.65
C LYS A 93 -0.74 -9.99 15.95
N ASN A 94 -1.58 -10.46 15.03
CA ASN A 94 -1.35 -11.70 14.30
C ASN A 94 -0.82 -11.45 12.90
N PHE A 95 -0.58 -10.20 12.48
CA PHE A 95 -0.19 -9.87 11.11
C PHE A 95 1.02 -10.66 10.63
N TYR A 96 2.09 -10.71 11.44
CA TYR A 96 3.29 -11.46 11.09
C TYR A 96 3.05 -12.97 10.96
N ASN A 97 2.23 -13.54 11.85
CA ASN A 97 1.82 -14.94 11.76
C ASN A 97 1.01 -15.20 10.49
N LYS A 98 0.12 -14.27 10.12
CA LYS A 98 -0.69 -14.35 8.90
C LYS A 98 0.19 -14.31 7.66
N ILE A 99 1.08 -13.32 7.51
CA ILE A 99 1.95 -13.24 6.33
C ILE A 99 2.91 -14.43 6.22
N LYS A 100 3.40 -14.95 7.35
CA LYS A 100 4.26 -16.15 7.40
C LYS A 100 3.55 -17.40 6.90
N SER A 101 2.24 -17.47 7.09
CA SER A 101 1.41 -18.62 6.69
C SER A 101 0.95 -18.59 5.23
N ILE A 102 1.25 -17.53 4.49
CA ILE A 102 0.82 -17.39 3.09
C ILE A 102 1.56 -18.40 2.21
N ASP A 103 0.80 -19.24 1.51
CA ASP A 103 1.33 -20.16 0.50
C ASP A 103 1.62 -19.43 -0.82
N LEU A 104 2.90 -19.35 -1.16
CA LEU A 104 3.40 -18.73 -2.39
C LEU A 104 3.57 -19.72 -3.54
N THR A 105 3.13 -20.97 -3.39
CA THR A 105 3.25 -21.99 -4.43
C THR A 105 2.34 -21.67 -5.62
N ASN A 106 2.94 -21.53 -6.81
CA ASN A 106 2.26 -21.26 -8.07
C ASN A 106 1.36 -20.01 -8.02
N VAL A 107 1.84 -18.93 -7.39
CA VAL A 107 1.16 -17.62 -7.41
C VAL A 107 2.12 -16.51 -7.82
N SER A 108 1.60 -15.52 -8.54
CA SER A 108 2.34 -14.31 -8.88
C SER A 108 1.80 -13.08 -8.15
N SER A 109 0.55 -13.12 -7.70
CA SER A 109 -0.05 -12.14 -6.81
C SER A 109 -1.13 -12.75 -5.92
N ILE A 110 -1.44 -12.09 -4.81
CA ILE A 110 -2.53 -12.47 -3.91
C ILE A 110 -3.29 -11.21 -3.48
N LYS A 111 -4.56 -11.10 -3.90
CA LYS A 111 -5.47 -10.03 -3.46
C LYS A 111 -6.09 -10.36 -2.10
N ILE A 112 -6.35 -9.33 -1.29
CA ILE A 112 -6.78 -9.51 0.12
C ILE A 112 -8.30 -9.48 0.31
N HIS A 113 -9.05 -9.05 -0.70
CA HIS A 113 -10.50 -8.93 -0.64
C HIS A 113 -11.13 -9.17 -2.01
N LYS A 114 -12.23 -9.93 -2.05
CA LYS A 114 -12.90 -10.36 -3.30
C LYS A 114 -13.26 -9.21 -4.23
N ASN A 115 -13.85 -8.14 -3.69
CA ASN A 115 -14.30 -6.98 -4.48
C ASN A 115 -13.17 -5.97 -4.69
N TYR A 116 -12.75 -5.27 -3.62
CA TYR A 116 -11.74 -4.22 -3.69
C TYR A 116 -10.67 -4.39 -2.61
N SER A 117 -9.42 -4.53 -3.02
CA SER A 117 -8.22 -4.62 -2.19
C SER A 117 -7.44 -3.30 -2.13
N MET A 118 -7.79 -2.31 -2.95
CA MET A 118 -7.09 -1.01 -3.03
C MET A 118 -5.60 -1.19 -3.37
N ASN A 119 -5.26 -2.14 -4.21
CA ASN A 119 -3.91 -2.60 -4.52
C ASN A 119 -3.12 -3.18 -3.32
N ILE A 120 -3.75 -3.38 -2.17
CA ILE A 120 -3.12 -4.03 -1.01
C ILE A 120 -3.12 -5.54 -1.23
N GLY A 121 -1.98 -6.17 -1.00
CA GLY A 121 -1.85 -7.63 -1.11
C GLY A 121 -0.42 -8.07 -1.34
N VAL A 122 -0.25 -9.26 -1.90
CA VAL A 122 1.07 -9.82 -2.18
C VAL A 122 1.37 -9.72 -3.67
N TYR A 123 2.58 -9.27 -4.00
CA TYR A 123 3.07 -9.20 -5.38
C TYR A 123 4.43 -9.88 -5.48
N SER A 124 4.61 -10.76 -6.46
CA SER A 124 5.94 -11.16 -6.91
C SER A 124 6.61 -10.03 -7.68
N GLN A 125 7.93 -9.93 -7.65
CA GLN A 125 8.65 -9.03 -8.55
C GLN A 125 8.33 -9.34 -10.03
N LYS A 126 8.14 -10.63 -10.36
CA LYS A 126 7.77 -11.07 -11.71
C LYS A 126 6.50 -10.41 -12.22
N ILE A 127 5.42 -10.37 -11.43
CA ILE A 127 4.17 -9.73 -11.87
C ILE A 127 4.32 -8.21 -11.97
N ILE A 128 5.11 -7.60 -11.09
CA ILE A 128 5.41 -6.16 -11.17
C ILE A 128 6.10 -5.85 -12.50
N ASN A 129 7.08 -6.67 -12.90
CA ASN A 129 7.79 -6.53 -14.17
C ASN A 129 6.88 -6.77 -15.39
N GLU A 130 5.99 -7.75 -15.32
CA GLU A 130 5.02 -8.06 -16.39
C GLU A 130 4.09 -6.86 -16.66
N PHE A 131 3.67 -6.16 -15.61
CA PHE A 131 2.81 -4.98 -15.70
C PHE A 131 3.59 -3.66 -15.87
N LYS A 132 4.84 -3.69 -16.32
CA LYS A 132 5.70 -2.50 -16.45
C LYS A 132 5.05 -1.36 -17.26
N GLU A 133 4.41 -1.69 -18.40
CA GLU A 133 3.85 -0.67 -19.29
C GLU A 133 2.68 0.04 -18.63
N PHE A 134 1.82 -0.73 -17.96
CA PHE A 134 0.74 -0.20 -17.14
C PHE A 134 1.28 0.69 -16.02
N LEU A 135 2.24 0.19 -15.22
CA LEU A 135 2.79 0.94 -14.08
C LEU A 135 3.46 2.24 -14.51
N LEU A 136 4.31 2.21 -15.55
CA LEU A 136 4.98 3.41 -16.07
C LEU A 136 3.99 4.40 -16.68
N SER A 137 2.89 3.95 -17.27
CA SER A 137 1.81 4.85 -17.75
C SER A 137 1.14 5.64 -16.63
N LYS A 138 1.27 5.19 -15.37
CA LYS A 138 0.73 5.87 -14.18
C LYS A 138 1.78 6.73 -13.47
N LYS A 139 3.06 6.69 -13.90
CA LYS A 139 4.12 7.50 -13.30
C LYS A 139 3.83 8.97 -13.54
N ASN A 140 3.69 9.74 -12.45
CA ASN A 140 3.39 11.16 -12.53
C ASN A 140 4.38 12.00 -11.71
N THR A 141 5.15 12.82 -12.41
CA THR A 141 6.14 13.75 -11.85
C THR A 141 5.60 15.17 -11.69
N ASP A 142 4.32 15.41 -12.02
CA ASP A 142 3.66 16.73 -11.89
C ASP A 142 2.62 16.70 -10.76
N GLU A 143 2.89 17.43 -9.68
CA GLU A 143 1.98 17.52 -8.52
C GLU A 143 0.57 17.97 -8.90
N ASN A 144 0.45 18.91 -9.83
CA ASN A 144 -0.84 19.51 -10.21
C ASN A 144 -1.75 18.52 -10.92
N LYS A 145 -1.18 17.47 -11.52
CA LYS A 145 -1.94 16.41 -12.22
C LYS A 145 -2.36 15.26 -11.32
N CYS A 146 -1.83 15.17 -10.09
CA CYS A 146 -2.14 14.05 -9.18
C CYS A 146 -3.65 13.92 -8.89
N MET A 147 -4.36 15.05 -8.78
CA MET A 147 -5.82 15.03 -8.54
C MET A 147 -6.62 14.67 -9.79
N GLN A 148 -6.09 14.87 -10.99
CA GLN A 148 -6.75 14.47 -12.24
C GLN A 148 -6.77 12.94 -12.37
N TYR A 149 -5.70 12.26 -11.95
CA TYR A 149 -5.64 10.79 -11.93
C TYR A 149 -6.60 10.15 -10.92
N LYS A 150 -7.06 10.89 -9.89
CA LYS A 150 -8.15 10.45 -9.00
C LYS A 150 -9.55 10.54 -9.64
N SER A 151 -9.69 11.10 -10.83
CA SER A 151 -11.01 11.33 -11.47
C SER A 151 -11.24 10.47 -12.72
N VAL A 152 -10.19 9.86 -13.26
CA VAL A 152 -10.25 9.07 -14.50
C VAL A 152 -10.32 7.58 -14.14
N ASN A 153 -11.49 6.99 -14.38
CA ASN A 153 -11.82 5.54 -14.34
C ASN A 153 -10.85 4.66 -13.53
N TYR A 154 -11.20 4.50 -12.25
CA TYR A 154 -10.58 3.60 -11.30
C TYR A 154 -10.67 2.15 -11.78
N ASN A 155 -9.59 1.66 -12.37
CA ASN A 155 -9.32 0.22 -12.37
C ASN A 155 -8.45 -0.07 -11.13
N GLU A 156 -9.00 0.25 -9.96
CA GLU A 156 -8.44 -0.18 -8.67
C GLU A 156 -8.30 -1.70 -8.72
N ASP A 157 -7.15 -2.24 -8.30
CA ASP A 157 -6.78 -3.66 -8.44
C ASP A 157 -6.52 -4.15 -9.88
N TYR A 158 -6.19 -3.28 -10.84
CA TYR A 158 -5.92 -3.67 -12.24
C TYR A 158 -4.98 -4.88 -12.37
N ILE A 159 -3.86 -4.91 -11.64
CA ILE A 159 -2.90 -6.01 -11.69
C ILE A 159 -3.56 -7.30 -11.21
N PHE A 160 -4.24 -7.29 -10.06
CA PHE A 160 -4.91 -8.49 -9.54
C PHE A 160 -6.02 -9.02 -10.46
N ASN A 161 -6.72 -8.11 -11.15
CA ASN A 161 -7.81 -8.47 -12.06
C ASN A 161 -7.32 -9.02 -13.41
N ASN A 162 -6.06 -8.77 -13.77
CA ASN A 162 -5.46 -9.19 -15.04
C ASN A 162 -4.32 -10.20 -14.87
N ASP A 163 -3.96 -10.56 -13.64
CA ASP A 163 -3.01 -11.65 -13.35
C ASP A 163 -3.73 -13.01 -13.31
N ALA A 164 -3.42 -13.87 -14.27
CA ALA A 164 -4.00 -15.20 -14.39
C ALA A 164 -3.63 -16.15 -13.23
N ASN A 165 -2.54 -15.90 -12.49
CA ASN A 165 -2.14 -16.68 -11.31
C ASN A 165 -2.38 -15.92 -9.99
N ASN A 166 -3.25 -14.90 -10.02
CA ASN A 166 -3.72 -14.25 -8.81
C ASN A 166 -4.57 -15.22 -7.97
N LYS A 167 -4.35 -15.24 -6.65
CA LYS A 167 -5.24 -15.92 -5.69
C LYS A 167 -5.93 -14.91 -4.77
N LEU A 168 -7.12 -15.27 -4.28
CA LEU A 168 -7.79 -14.53 -3.20
C LEU A 168 -7.37 -15.11 -1.84
N LEU A 169 -6.80 -14.26 -0.97
CA LEU A 169 -6.38 -14.68 0.36
C LEU A 169 -7.58 -15.10 1.23
N ASP A 170 -7.54 -16.33 1.73
CA ASP A 170 -8.57 -16.95 2.59
C ASP A 170 -10.00 -16.91 2.01
N ASN A 171 -10.14 -16.74 0.69
CA ASN A 171 -11.43 -16.51 0.02
C ASN A 171 -12.27 -15.39 0.67
N TYR A 172 -11.62 -14.35 1.23
CA TYR A 172 -12.27 -13.34 2.04
C TYR A 172 -13.16 -12.39 1.20
N ASP A 173 -14.45 -12.34 1.55
CA ASP A 173 -15.46 -11.43 0.99
C ASP A 173 -16.12 -10.54 2.06
N GLY A 174 -15.61 -10.63 3.30
CA GLY A 174 -16.18 -10.00 4.47
C GLY A 174 -15.89 -8.50 4.56
N SER A 175 -16.67 -7.85 5.41
CA SER A 175 -16.76 -6.40 5.49
C SER A 175 -16.97 -6.00 6.95
N LYS A 176 -15.89 -5.75 7.70
CA LYS A 176 -15.94 -5.29 9.10
C LYS A 176 -15.46 -3.85 9.18
N TYR A 177 -16.32 -2.96 9.63
CA TYR A 177 -16.02 -1.53 9.68
C TYR A 177 -16.39 -0.90 11.02
N THR A 178 -15.65 0.14 11.41
CA THR A 178 -15.99 1.04 12.51
C THR A 178 -15.78 2.50 12.09
N GLY A 179 -16.37 3.44 12.85
CA GLY A 179 -16.31 4.87 12.57
C GLY A 179 -17.60 5.45 11.98
N PRO A 180 -17.60 6.73 11.54
CA PRO A 180 -16.42 7.59 11.36
C PRO A 180 -15.79 8.06 12.68
N ILE A 181 -14.46 8.09 12.75
CA ILE A 181 -13.68 8.67 13.86
C ILE A 181 -12.50 9.50 13.32
N ASP A 182 -12.10 10.57 14.01
CA ASP A 182 -10.86 11.30 13.68
C ASP A 182 -9.65 10.52 14.19
N TYR A 183 -9.33 9.42 13.50
CA TYR A 183 -8.35 8.43 13.95
C TYR A 183 -6.96 9.02 14.22
N TYR A 184 -6.57 10.05 13.47
CA TYR A 184 -5.25 10.68 13.55
C TYR A 184 -5.26 12.01 14.31
N ASN A 185 -6.41 12.45 14.84
CA ASN A 185 -6.60 13.78 15.42
C ASN A 185 -6.20 14.92 14.46
N THR A 186 -6.52 14.78 13.17
CA THR A 186 -6.18 15.78 12.12
C THR A 186 -7.41 16.53 11.62
N GLY A 187 -8.57 16.38 12.27
CA GLY A 187 -9.86 16.90 11.83
C GLY A 187 -10.44 16.15 10.62
N THR A 188 -9.81 15.06 10.17
CA THR A 188 -10.28 14.27 9.02
C THR A 188 -10.81 12.94 9.52
N MET A 189 -12.14 12.81 9.49
CA MET A 189 -12.81 11.57 9.85
C MET A 189 -12.30 10.40 8.99
N ARG A 190 -12.29 9.20 9.57
CA ARG A 190 -11.90 7.95 8.91
C ARG A 190 -12.90 6.85 9.21
N ARG A 191 -13.22 6.05 8.19
CA ARG A 191 -13.80 4.72 8.37
C ARG A 191 -12.65 3.73 8.49
N VAL A 192 -12.66 2.92 9.53
CA VAL A 192 -11.67 1.87 9.76
C VAL A 192 -12.24 0.56 9.24
N GLU A 193 -11.61 0.00 8.21
CA GLU A 193 -11.94 -1.31 7.64
C GLU A 193 -10.95 -2.36 8.14
N HIS A 194 -11.45 -3.48 8.66
CA HIS A 194 -10.62 -4.58 9.15
C HIS A 194 -10.67 -5.77 8.18
N TYR A 195 -9.48 -6.26 7.83
CA TYR A 195 -9.19 -7.45 7.02
C TYR A 195 -8.65 -8.58 7.93
N PRO A 196 -9.51 -9.46 8.46
CA PRO A 196 -9.10 -10.49 9.42
C PRO A 196 -8.18 -11.57 8.83
N ASN A 197 -8.18 -11.74 7.51
CA ASN A 197 -7.30 -12.65 6.80
C ASN A 197 -5.82 -12.21 6.87
N LEU A 198 -5.56 -10.91 7.00
CA LEU A 198 -4.21 -10.38 7.29
C LEU A 198 -4.03 -9.84 8.71
N ASP A 199 -5.11 -9.67 9.49
CA ASP A 199 -5.10 -8.85 10.71
C ASP A 199 -4.61 -7.43 10.39
N LEU A 200 -5.21 -6.83 9.37
CA LEU A 200 -4.84 -5.51 8.84
C LEU A 200 -6.04 -4.55 8.94
N TYR A 201 -5.79 -3.33 9.37
CA TYR A 201 -6.77 -2.26 9.47
C TYR A 201 -6.43 -1.19 8.43
N LYS A 202 -7.42 -0.70 7.70
CA LYS A 202 -7.27 0.37 6.72
C LYS A 202 -8.13 1.56 7.12
N MET A 203 -7.49 2.71 7.29
CA MET A 203 -8.14 3.99 7.58
C MET A 203 -8.44 4.70 6.25
N LYS A 204 -9.72 4.72 5.85
CA LYS A 204 -10.18 5.31 4.58
C LYS A 204 -10.66 6.73 4.84
N ALA A 205 -10.34 7.68 3.96
CA ALA A 205 -10.86 9.07 3.93
C ALA A 205 -12.11 9.24 3.04
N ASN A 206 -12.20 8.44 1.98
CA ASN A 206 -13.21 8.56 0.94
C ASN A 206 -14.10 7.30 0.97
N TRP A 207 -15.29 7.38 1.57
CA TRP A 207 -16.23 6.24 1.69
C TRP A 207 -17.65 6.58 1.23
N SER A 208 -17.77 7.41 0.20
CA SER A 208 -19.02 7.65 -0.54
C SER A 208 -20.14 8.37 0.21
N GLN A 209 -19.86 9.04 1.33
CA GLN A 209 -20.85 9.81 2.08
C GLN A 209 -20.26 11.13 2.55
N GLY A 210 -20.71 12.24 1.96
CA GLY A 210 -20.69 13.61 2.51
C GLY A 210 -19.34 14.19 2.99
N THR A 211 -19.18 15.50 2.89
CA THR A 211 -18.17 16.22 3.66
C THR A 211 -18.52 16.14 5.16
N TRP A 212 -17.91 15.21 5.88
CA TRP A 212 -17.95 15.16 7.35
C TRP A 212 -16.78 15.96 7.89
N THR A 213 -16.92 17.28 7.93
CA THR A 213 -16.07 18.11 8.78
C THR A 213 -16.64 18.08 10.19
N LEU A 214 -15.79 17.90 11.20
CA LEU A 214 -16.16 18.25 12.57
C LEU A 214 -16.58 19.72 12.54
N ASN A 215 -17.84 20.01 12.85
CA ASN A 215 -18.26 21.38 13.10
C ASN A 215 -17.46 21.86 14.32
N ASN A 216 -16.50 22.75 14.09
CA ASN A 216 -15.87 23.52 15.16
C ASN A 216 -16.91 24.41 15.83
#